data_AF-A0A4T0BVQ1-F1
#
_entry.id   AF-A0A4T0BVQ1-F1
#
_cell.length_a   1.000
_cell.length_b   1.000
_cell.length_c   1.000
_cell.angle_alpha   90.00
_cell.angle_beta   90.00
_cell.angle_gamma   90.00
#
_symmetry.space_group_name_H-M   'P 1'
#
loop_
_entity.id
_entity.type
_entity.pdbx_description
1 polymer ?
#
loop_
_entity_poly.entity_id
_entity_poly.type
_entity_poly.pdbx_seq_one_letter_code
_entity_poly.pdbx_strand_id
1 'polypeptide(L)'
;MPSATYTCAVQPTAPWAVSTKTSAYTAASQPYQPSPVYGQLYQPPPSRSESITTGGGSYSIPSRAQSVSSYSGSESNSPVDALGYMGERLNRAMDPTPLDRSLAVQAQRSGELNAKTRELQALQALAQSRLKSARRNFADGIQAAKDVQRDLEWTQGRVGALNQRAAQRWPAQYATASSRFPPLEDY
;
A
#
# COMPACT_ATOMS: atom_id res chain seq x y z
N MET A 1 29.23 -83.26 -7.99
CA MET A 1 28.76 -82.06 -7.27
C MET A 1 28.97 -80.86 -8.19
N PRO A 2 27.91 -80.28 -8.77
CA PRO A 2 28.07 -79.14 -9.67
C PRO A 2 28.04 -77.81 -8.91
N SER A 3 29.09 -77.02 -9.12
CA SER A 3 29.28 -75.66 -8.61
C SER A 3 28.33 -74.70 -9.33
N ALA A 4 27.41 -74.08 -8.60
CA ALA A 4 26.55 -73.03 -9.14
C ALA A 4 27.31 -71.71 -9.20
N THR A 5 27.80 -71.34 -10.38
CA THR A 5 28.27 -69.99 -10.68
C THR A 5 27.06 -69.06 -10.82
N TYR A 6 26.84 -68.18 -9.84
CA TYR A 6 25.86 -67.11 -9.95
C TYR A 6 26.41 -65.97 -10.80
N THR A 7 25.93 -65.87 -12.04
CA THR A 7 26.14 -64.70 -12.90
C THR A 7 25.20 -63.59 -12.43
N CYS A 8 25.75 -62.53 -11.82
CA CYS A 8 25.01 -61.31 -11.52
C CYS A 8 24.79 -60.54 -12.82
N ALA A 9 23.56 -60.54 -13.34
CA ALA A 9 23.16 -59.64 -14.42
C ALA A 9 22.96 -58.25 -13.84
N VAL A 10 23.78 -57.29 -14.26
CA VAL A 10 23.64 -55.87 -13.95
C VAL A 10 22.44 -55.32 -14.73
N GLN A 11 21.33 -55.10 -14.05
CA GLN A 11 20.20 -54.33 -14.58
C GLN A 11 20.58 -52.84 -14.58
N PRO A 12 20.53 -52.12 -15.71
CA PRO A 12 20.60 -50.67 -15.69
C PRO A 12 19.34 -50.12 -15.02
N THR A 13 19.55 -49.44 -13.90
CA THR A 13 18.55 -48.67 -13.17
C THR A 13 17.94 -47.62 -14.07
N ALA A 14 16.63 -47.69 -14.29
CA ALA A 14 15.89 -46.58 -14.90
C ALA A 14 15.98 -45.36 -13.98
N PRO A 15 16.36 -44.17 -14.48
CA PRO A 15 16.30 -42.95 -13.68
C PRO A 15 14.83 -42.66 -13.37
N TRP A 16 14.54 -42.53 -12.08
CA TRP A 16 13.28 -41.99 -11.58
C TRP A 16 12.99 -40.67 -12.31
N ALA A 17 11.86 -40.62 -13.01
CA ALA A 17 11.41 -39.42 -13.69
C ALA A 17 11.11 -38.37 -12.61
N VAL A 18 12.02 -37.39 -12.46
CA VAL A 18 11.72 -36.17 -11.73
C VAL A 18 10.61 -35.46 -12.51
N SER A 19 9.43 -35.32 -11.92
CA SER A 19 8.43 -34.39 -12.46
C SER A 19 9.00 -32.98 -12.26
N THR A 20 9.76 -32.50 -13.22
CA THR A 20 10.07 -31.08 -13.34
C THR A 20 8.79 -30.42 -13.82
N LYS A 21 7.94 -30.05 -12.87
CA LYS A 21 6.86 -29.10 -13.11
C LYS A 21 7.56 -27.78 -13.49
N THR A 22 7.84 -27.60 -14.77
CA THR A 22 8.33 -26.36 -15.36
C THR A 22 7.22 -25.33 -15.22
N SER A 23 7.22 -24.63 -14.09
CA SER A 23 6.55 -23.34 -14.02
C SER A 23 7.41 -22.39 -14.82
N ALA A 24 6.98 -22.10 -16.05
CA ALA A 24 7.57 -21.07 -16.89
C ALA A 24 7.38 -19.70 -16.20
N TYR A 25 8.32 -19.35 -15.33
CA TYR A 25 8.53 -17.98 -14.91
C TYR A 25 9.57 -17.39 -15.85
N THR A 26 9.08 -16.68 -16.87
CA THR A 26 9.88 -15.67 -17.57
C THR A 26 10.23 -14.60 -16.54
N ALA A 27 11.37 -14.78 -15.86
CA ALA A 27 11.95 -13.78 -14.98
C ALA A 27 12.53 -12.65 -15.86
N ALA A 28 11.68 -11.66 -16.15
CA ALA A 28 12.18 -10.37 -16.58
C ALA A 28 13.04 -9.79 -15.45
N SER A 29 14.33 -9.63 -15.71
CA SER A 29 15.28 -8.93 -14.87
C SER A 29 14.87 -7.46 -14.75
N GLN A 30 14.07 -7.14 -13.74
CA GLN A 30 13.84 -5.77 -13.32
C GLN A 30 14.97 -5.32 -12.39
N PRO A 31 15.65 -4.19 -12.66
CA PRO A 31 16.63 -3.65 -11.74
C PRO A 31 15.94 -3.19 -10.45
N TYR A 32 16.43 -3.71 -9.34
CA TYR A 32 16.04 -3.31 -7.98
C TYR A 32 16.39 -1.83 -7.79
N GLN A 33 15.38 -0.97 -7.76
CA GLN A 33 15.50 0.42 -7.34
C GLN A 33 15.39 0.46 -5.81
N PRO A 34 16.40 0.94 -5.06
CA PRO A 34 16.27 1.13 -3.63
C PRO A 34 15.31 2.30 -3.34
N SER A 35 14.20 2.02 -2.65
CA SER A 35 13.28 3.04 -2.15
C SER A 35 14.01 3.98 -1.18
N PRO A 36 13.79 5.30 -1.25
CA PRO A 36 14.35 6.21 -0.26
C PRO A 36 13.68 5.96 1.10
N VAL A 37 14.51 5.71 2.11
CA VAL A 37 14.12 5.67 3.52
C VAL A 37 13.70 7.09 3.94
N TYR A 38 12.43 7.41 3.81
CA TYR A 38 11.86 8.51 4.57
C TYR A 38 11.50 7.99 5.95
N GLY A 39 12.34 8.30 6.93
CA GLY A 39 11.94 8.29 8.33
C GLY A 39 10.76 9.25 8.48
N GLN A 40 9.56 8.71 8.53
CA GLN A 40 8.34 9.45 8.84
C GLN A 40 7.90 9.03 10.24
N LEU A 41 8.14 9.93 11.20
CA LEU A 41 7.39 9.98 12.43
C LEU A 41 5.90 9.92 12.08
N TYR A 42 5.25 8.84 12.49
CA TYR A 42 3.81 8.69 12.37
C TYR A 42 3.14 9.76 13.22
N GLN A 43 2.57 10.77 12.57
CA GLN A 43 1.73 11.77 13.21
C GLN A 43 0.27 11.44 12.88
N PRO A 44 -0.59 11.10 13.87
CA PRO A 44 -1.99 10.84 13.60
C PRO A 44 -2.67 12.10 13.02
N PRO A 45 -3.64 11.94 12.11
CA PRO A 45 -4.35 13.07 11.52
C PRO A 45 -5.07 13.87 12.62
N PRO A 46 -5.08 15.21 12.55
CA PRO A 46 -5.77 16.03 13.55
C PRO A 46 -7.25 15.63 13.59
N SER A 47 -7.73 15.33 14.80
CA SER A 47 -9.12 14.96 15.06
C SER A 47 -10.05 15.99 14.43
N ARG A 48 -10.94 15.47 13.59
CA ARG A 48 -11.98 16.17 12.84
C ARG A 48 -12.73 17.15 13.76
N SER A 49 -12.55 18.45 13.55
CA SER A 49 -13.37 19.48 14.20
C SER A 49 -14.81 19.31 13.76
N GLU A 50 -15.66 19.00 14.73
CA GLU A 50 -17.09 18.86 14.57
C GLU A 50 -17.68 20.23 14.22
N SER A 51 -18.40 20.30 13.10
CA SER A 51 -19.14 21.50 12.69
C SER A 51 -20.22 21.83 13.70
N ILE A 52 -20.28 23.09 14.13
CA ILE A 52 -21.56 23.75 14.45
C ILE A 52 -21.45 25.27 14.23
N THR A 53 -22.50 25.77 13.57
CA THR A 53 -23.03 27.14 13.64
C THR A 53 -22.33 28.21 12.80
N THR A 54 -22.91 28.40 11.60
CA THR A 54 -23.20 29.68 10.95
C THR A 54 -23.33 30.83 11.96
N GLY A 55 -22.31 31.67 12.04
CA GLY A 55 -22.32 32.92 12.80
C GLY A 55 -21.30 33.86 12.19
N GLY A 56 -21.77 34.99 11.65
CA GLY A 56 -21.02 35.87 10.76
C GLY A 56 -19.65 36.28 11.29
N GLY A 57 -18.64 36.16 10.41
CA GLY A 57 -17.36 36.80 10.63
C GLY A 57 -17.52 38.32 10.60
N SER A 58 -17.46 38.95 11.77
CA SER A 58 -17.29 40.39 11.92
C SER A 58 -15.97 40.81 11.28
N TYR A 59 -16.05 41.39 10.09
CA TYR A 59 -14.97 42.21 9.57
C TYR A 59 -14.93 43.51 10.37
N SER A 60 -13.84 43.75 11.09
CA SER A 60 -13.59 45.03 11.73
C SER A 60 -13.31 46.09 10.64
N ILE A 61 -14.32 46.87 10.28
CA ILE A 61 -14.12 48.09 9.48
C ILE A 61 -13.38 49.11 10.36
N PRO A 62 -12.21 49.65 9.97
CA PRO A 62 -11.64 50.79 10.66
C PRO A 62 -12.52 52.01 10.39
N SER A 63 -13.25 52.46 11.41
CA SER A 63 -14.00 53.71 11.41
C SER A 63 -13.07 54.90 11.27
N ARG A 64 -12.78 55.33 10.03
CA ARG A 64 -12.29 56.67 9.74
C ARG A 64 -13.41 57.46 9.06
N ALA A 65 -14.35 57.94 9.86
CA ALA A 65 -15.30 58.95 9.43
C ALA A 65 -14.54 60.28 9.25
N GLN A 66 -14.12 60.57 8.03
CA GLN A 66 -13.79 61.93 7.63
C GLN A 66 -15.07 62.57 7.10
N SER A 67 -15.69 63.40 7.94
CA SER A 67 -16.73 64.34 7.53
C SER A 67 -16.16 65.29 6.47
N VAL A 68 -16.67 65.20 5.24
CA VAL A 68 -16.53 66.24 4.21
C VAL A 68 -17.91 66.52 3.62
N SER A 69 -18.70 67.34 4.33
CA SER A 69 -19.95 67.89 3.80
C SER A 69 -19.78 69.38 3.50
N SER A 70 -19.47 69.71 2.26
CA SER A 70 -19.82 71.00 1.67
C SER A 70 -19.66 70.94 0.15
N TYR A 71 -20.66 70.40 -0.54
CA TYR A 71 -20.96 70.80 -1.91
C TYR A 71 -22.33 71.47 -1.93
N SER A 72 -22.30 72.77 -1.67
CA SER A 72 -23.36 73.70 -2.08
C SER A 72 -23.05 74.07 -3.52
N GLY A 73 -23.92 73.68 -4.44
CA GLY A 73 -23.78 73.92 -5.87
C GLY A 73 -25.00 73.41 -6.60
N SER A 74 -26.01 74.27 -6.69
CA SER A 74 -27.18 74.11 -7.55
C SER A 74 -26.76 73.73 -8.96
N GLU A 75 -27.25 72.61 -9.46
CA GLU A 75 -27.70 72.44 -10.84
C GLU A 75 -28.45 71.11 -10.96
N SER A 76 -29.60 71.16 -11.61
CA SER A 76 -30.62 70.14 -11.72
C SER A 76 -30.13 68.90 -12.49
N ASN A 77 -29.45 67.98 -11.81
CA ASN A 77 -29.20 66.64 -12.33
C ASN A 77 -30.22 65.69 -11.69
N SER A 78 -31.18 65.23 -12.49
CA SER A 78 -32.14 64.23 -12.02
C SER A 78 -31.39 63.03 -11.42
N PRO A 79 -31.90 62.38 -10.36
CA PRO A 79 -31.25 61.19 -9.79
C PRO A 79 -31.03 60.07 -10.81
N VAL A 80 -31.81 60.07 -11.90
CA VAL A 80 -31.68 59.18 -13.05
C VAL A 80 -30.41 59.49 -13.87
N ASP A 81 -30.05 60.76 -14.02
CA ASP A 81 -28.87 61.22 -14.78
C ASP A 81 -27.57 61.05 -13.97
N ALA A 82 -27.62 61.22 -12.64
CA ALA A 82 -26.49 60.90 -11.78
C ALA A 82 -26.20 59.39 -11.72
N LEU A 83 -27.23 58.55 -11.66
CA LEU A 83 -27.07 57.09 -11.75
C LEU A 83 -26.62 56.65 -13.15
N GLY A 84 -27.14 57.28 -14.21
CA GLY A 84 -26.69 57.07 -15.58
C GLY A 84 -25.21 57.42 -15.77
N TYR A 85 -24.79 58.60 -15.30
CA TYR A 85 -23.41 59.06 -15.35
C TYR A 85 -22.46 58.19 -14.51
N MET A 86 -22.86 57.79 -13.29
CA MET A 86 -22.08 56.86 -12.47
C MET A 86 -22.01 55.47 -13.09
N GLY A 87 -23.10 54.98 -13.70
CA GLY A 87 -23.15 53.72 -14.43
C GLY A 87 -22.24 53.74 -15.66
N GLU A 88 -22.27 54.80 -16.46
CA GLU A 88 -21.40 55.01 -17.62
C GLU A 88 -19.93 55.08 -17.21
N ARG A 89 -19.62 55.78 -16.11
CA ARG A 89 -18.26 55.89 -15.56
C ARG A 89 -17.77 54.58 -14.97
N LEU A 90 -18.64 53.83 -14.28
CA LEU A 90 -18.34 52.50 -13.77
C LEU A 90 -18.12 51.52 -14.92
N ASN A 91 -18.96 51.56 -15.96
CA ASN A 91 -18.83 50.71 -17.14
C ASN A 91 -17.57 51.02 -17.97
N ARG A 92 -17.12 52.29 -17.99
CA ARG A 92 -15.82 52.69 -18.57
C ARG A 92 -14.61 52.33 -17.71
N ALA A 93 -14.77 52.25 -16.38
CA ALA A 93 -13.69 52.00 -15.44
C ALA A 93 -13.57 50.52 -14.99
N MET A 94 -14.63 49.74 -15.18
CA MET A 94 -14.66 48.31 -14.92
C MET A 94 -14.00 47.55 -16.06
N ASP A 95 -12.76 47.15 -15.85
CA ASP A 95 -12.12 46.13 -16.66
C ASP A 95 -12.59 44.74 -16.13
N PRO A 96 -13.29 43.91 -16.94
CA PRO A 96 -13.75 42.58 -16.51
C PRO A 96 -12.61 41.54 -16.45
N THR A 97 -11.46 41.83 -17.07
CA THR A 97 -10.34 40.88 -17.18
C THR A 97 -9.79 40.32 -15.85
N PRO A 98 -9.66 41.08 -14.74
CA PRO A 98 -9.24 40.51 -13.45
C PRO A 98 -10.24 39.51 -12.87
N LEU A 99 -11.55 39.73 -13.09
CA LEU A 99 -12.59 38.82 -12.61
C LEU A 99 -12.54 37.51 -13.40
N ASP A 100 -12.47 37.58 -14.73
CA ASP A 100 -12.38 36.40 -15.59
C ASP A 100 -11.11 35.57 -15.29
N ARG A 101 -9.98 36.25 -15.06
CA ARG A 101 -8.74 35.59 -14.64
C ARG A 101 -8.90 34.89 -13.30
N SER A 102 -9.59 35.52 -12.34
CA SER A 102 -9.81 34.93 -11.02
C SER A 102 -10.71 33.68 -11.09
N LEU A 103 -11.75 33.72 -11.94
CA LEU A 103 -12.62 32.58 -12.20
C LEU A 103 -11.88 31.44 -12.89
N ALA A 104 -11.05 31.74 -13.90
CA ALA A 104 -10.23 30.74 -14.56
C ALA A 104 -9.26 30.05 -13.58
N VAL A 105 -8.59 30.83 -12.73
CA VAL A 105 -7.68 30.30 -11.69
C VAL A 105 -8.45 29.46 -10.67
N GLN A 106 -9.64 29.90 -10.25
CA GLN A 106 -10.48 29.16 -9.32
C GLN A 106 -10.96 27.84 -9.94
N ALA A 107 -11.42 27.87 -11.19
CA ALA A 107 -11.83 26.68 -11.93
C ALA A 107 -10.67 25.69 -12.08
N GLN A 108 -9.49 26.16 -12.49
CA GLN A 108 -8.29 25.34 -12.59
C GLN A 108 -7.92 24.71 -11.24
N ARG A 109 -7.81 25.52 -10.19
CA ARG A 109 -7.49 25.03 -8.84
C ARG A 109 -8.52 24.04 -8.32
N SER A 110 -9.80 24.26 -8.60
CA SER A 110 -10.87 23.33 -8.21
C SER A 110 -10.78 22.01 -8.98
N GLY A 111 -10.39 22.05 -10.26
CA GLY A 111 -10.14 20.86 -11.07
C GLY A 111 -8.95 20.06 -10.55
N GLU A 112 -7.84 20.73 -10.25
CA GLU A 112 -6.64 20.12 -9.66
C GLU A 112 -6.94 19.50 -8.29
N LEU A 113 -7.67 20.23 -7.42
CA LEU A 113 -8.08 19.73 -6.12
C LEU A 113 -8.94 18.48 -6.25
N ASN A 114 -9.95 18.51 -7.13
CA ASN A 114 -10.83 17.37 -7.37
C ASN A 114 -10.06 16.17 -7.94
N ALA A 115 -9.08 16.39 -8.82
CA ALA A 115 -8.21 15.34 -9.33
C ALA A 115 -7.40 14.70 -8.20
N LYS A 116 -6.83 15.51 -7.29
CA LYS A 116 -6.10 15.02 -6.11
C LYS A 116 -6.99 14.28 -5.12
N THR A 117 -8.23 14.72 -4.91
CA THR A 117 -9.18 13.98 -4.08
C THR A 117 -9.47 12.59 -4.64
N ARG A 118 -9.67 12.46 -5.96
CA ARG A 118 -9.87 11.15 -6.60
C ARG A 118 -8.62 10.27 -6.49
N GLU A 119 -7.44 10.86 -6.66
CA GLU A 119 -6.16 10.15 -6.51
C GLU A 119 -5.99 9.60 -5.09
N LEU A 120 -6.25 10.40 -4.06
CA LEU A 120 -6.18 9.96 -2.66
C LEU A 120 -7.19 8.84 -2.36
N GLN A 121 -8.42 8.94 -2.87
CA GLN A 121 -9.42 7.88 -2.71
C GLN A 121 -8.98 6.58 -3.40
N ALA A 122 -8.39 6.67 -4.60
CA ALA A 122 -7.87 5.51 -5.32
C ALA A 122 -6.69 4.87 -4.57
N LEU A 123 -5.76 5.67 -4.05
CA LEU A 123 -4.63 5.18 -3.24
C LEU A 123 -5.10 4.52 -1.95
N GLN A 124 -6.11 5.09 -1.28
CA GLN A 124 -6.70 4.50 -0.09
C GLN A 124 -7.36 3.15 -0.41
N ALA A 125 -8.13 3.07 -1.49
CA ALA A 125 -8.76 1.82 -1.92
C ALA A 125 -7.71 0.75 -2.27
N LEU A 126 -6.61 1.13 -2.92
CA LEU A 126 -5.49 0.24 -3.23
C LEU A 126 -4.78 -0.23 -1.96
N ALA A 127 -4.53 0.65 -0.99
CA ALA A 127 -3.93 0.27 0.28
C ALA A 127 -4.81 -0.73 1.05
N GLN A 128 -6.13 -0.50 1.06
CA GLN A 128 -7.09 -1.41 1.69
C GLN A 128 -7.15 -2.77 1.00
N SER A 129 -7.12 -2.81 -0.34
CA SER A 129 -7.11 -4.07 -1.08
C SER A 129 -5.84 -4.88 -0.82
N ARG A 130 -4.68 -4.22 -0.79
CA ARG A 130 -3.40 -4.85 -0.42
C ARG A 130 -3.41 -5.37 1.00
N LEU A 131 -3.92 -4.59 1.96
CA LEU A 131 -4.04 -5.02 3.35
C LEU A 131 -4.94 -6.26 3.49
N LYS A 132 -6.08 -6.28 2.78
CA LYS A 132 -6.99 -7.44 2.76
C LYS A 132 -6.30 -8.69 2.21
N SER A 133 -5.55 -8.55 1.11
CA SER A 133 -4.79 -9.66 0.53
C SER A 133 -3.70 -10.16 1.48
N ALA A 134 -2.95 -9.24 2.11
CA ALA A 134 -1.89 -9.60 3.05
C ALA A 134 -2.45 -10.37 4.27
N ARG A 135 -3.61 -9.95 4.81
CA ARG A 135 -4.29 -10.65 5.90
C ARG A 135 -4.68 -12.07 5.53
N ARG A 136 -5.19 -12.28 4.31
CA ARG A 136 -5.52 -13.63 3.81
C ARG A 136 -4.26 -14.49 3.71
N ASN A 137 -3.23 -14.00 3.03
CA ASN A 137 -1.99 -14.74 2.83
C ASN A 137 -1.31 -15.08 4.17
N PHE A 138 -1.40 -14.18 5.15
CA PHE A 138 -0.89 -14.42 6.50
C PHE A 138 -1.67 -15.52 7.23
N ALA A 139 -3.00 -15.52 7.15
CA ALA A 139 -3.82 -16.57 7.73
C ALA A 139 -3.52 -17.94 7.09
N ASP A 140 -3.41 -17.98 5.76
CA ASP A 140 -3.05 -19.18 5.00
C ASP A 140 -1.64 -19.66 5.41
N GLY A 141 -0.69 -18.74 5.59
CA GLY A 141 0.67 -19.04 6.06
C GLY A 141 0.72 -19.61 7.48
N ILE A 142 -0.11 -19.11 8.41
CA ILE A 142 -0.23 -19.68 9.76
C ILE A 142 -0.72 -21.13 9.69
N GLN A 143 -1.71 -21.40 8.84
CA GLN A 143 -2.24 -22.76 8.71
C GLN A 143 -1.19 -23.71 8.12
N ALA A 144 -0.50 -23.28 7.06
CA ALA A 144 0.59 -24.05 6.47
C ALA A 144 1.72 -24.34 7.47
N ALA A 145 2.09 -23.35 8.31
CA ALA A 145 3.10 -23.55 9.34
C ALA A 145 2.67 -24.58 10.40
N LYS A 146 1.41 -24.58 10.81
CA LYS A 146 0.85 -25.59 11.72
C LYS A 146 0.82 -26.98 11.10
N ASP A 147 0.54 -27.08 9.81
CA ASP A 147 0.54 -28.36 9.10
C ASP A 147 1.96 -28.92 9.02
N VAL A 148 2.93 -28.09 8.63
CA VAL A 148 4.36 -28.48 8.62
C VAL A 148 4.83 -28.87 10.02
N GLN A 149 4.43 -28.16 11.07
CA GLN A 149 4.78 -28.52 12.45
C GLN A 149 4.28 -29.94 12.80
N ARG A 150 3.02 -30.25 12.48
CA ARG A 150 2.45 -31.60 12.72
C ARG A 150 3.16 -32.67 11.90
N ASP A 151 3.52 -32.37 10.66
CA ASP A 151 4.25 -33.29 9.79
C ASP A 151 5.68 -33.54 10.31
N LEU A 152 6.36 -32.50 10.81
CA LEU A 152 7.68 -32.63 11.43
C LEU A 152 7.60 -33.47 12.71
N GLU A 153 6.62 -33.25 13.57
CA GLU A 153 6.41 -34.06 14.77
C GLU A 153 6.14 -35.53 14.41
N TRP A 154 5.26 -35.77 13.42
CA TRP A 154 4.95 -37.12 12.95
C TRP A 154 6.17 -37.82 12.36
N THR A 155 6.94 -37.13 11.51
CA THR A 155 8.15 -37.70 10.90
C THR A 155 9.22 -37.98 11.95
N GLN A 156 9.43 -37.08 12.92
CA GLN A 156 10.35 -37.28 14.03
C GLN A 156 9.98 -38.53 14.84
N GLY A 157 8.70 -38.67 15.22
CA GLY A 157 8.21 -39.86 15.93
C GLY A 157 8.33 -41.14 15.09
N ARG A 158 8.03 -41.07 13.79
CA ARG A 158 8.09 -42.20 12.87
C ARG A 158 9.51 -42.69 12.64
N VAL A 159 10.46 -41.77 12.42
CA VAL A 159 11.88 -42.07 12.28
C VAL A 159 12.42 -42.64 13.60
N GLY A 160 12.06 -42.07 14.75
CA GLY A 160 12.44 -42.61 16.06
C GLY A 160 11.98 -44.06 16.28
N ALA A 161 10.72 -44.37 15.96
CA ALA A 161 10.18 -45.73 16.05
C ALA A 161 10.86 -46.72 15.08
N LEU A 162 11.13 -46.28 13.84
CA LEU A 162 11.86 -47.09 12.87
C LEU A 162 13.30 -47.35 13.32
N ASN A 163 13.93 -46.35 13.92
CA ASN A 163 15.26 -46.43 14.47
C ASN A 163 15.35 -47.45 15.62
N GLN A 164 14.40 -47.39 16.56
CA GLN A 164 14.30 -48.37 17.65
C GLN A 164 14.10 -49.81 17.14
N ARG A 165 13.25 -50.00 16.13
CA ARG A 165 13.05 -51.32 15.51
C ARG A 165 14.30 -51.84 14.81
N ALA A 166 15.04 -50.97 14.11
CA ALA A 166 16.30 -51.33 13.48
C ALA A 166 17.36 -51.73 14.51
N ALA A 167 17.47 -50.98 15.61
CA ALA A 167 18.39 -51.30 16.70
C ALA A 167 18.09 -52.66 17.36
N GLN A 168 16.80 -53.01 17.51
CA GLN A 168 16.39 -54.30 18.07
C GLN A 168 16.64 -55.47 17.12
N ARG A 169 16.39 -55.29 15.82
CA ARG A 169 16.47 -56.37 14.83
C ARG A 169 17.89 -56.62 14.32
N TRP A 170 18.72 -55.58 14.23
CA TRP A 170 20.07 -55.61 13.65
C TRP A 170 21.08 -54.81 14.48
N PRO A 171 21.38 -55.23 15.72
CA PRO A 171 22.15 -54.42 16.67
C PRO A 171 23.60 -54.13 16.19
N ALA A 172 24.28 -55.11 15.60
CA ALA A 172 25.67 -54.94 15.14
C ALA A 172 25.78 -54.01 13.91
N GLN A 173 24.87 -54.15 12.94
CA GLN A 173 24.82 -53.27 11.77
C GLN A 173 24.41 -51.85 12.18
N TYR A 174 23.46 -51.74 13.10
CA TYR A 174 23.00 -50.46 13.63
C TYR A 174 24.14 -49.70 14.33
N ALA A 175 24.90 -50.34 15.22
CA ALA A 175 26.04 -49.72 15.90
C ALA A 175 27.12 -49.23 14.93
N THR A 176 27.39 -50.01 13.87
CA THR A 176 28.35 -49.63 12.82
C THR A 176 27.85 -48.45 11.98
N ALA A 177 26.54 -48.37 11.75
CA ALA A 177 25.93 -47.26 11.01
C ALA A 177 25.88 -45.98 11.86
N SER A 178 25.48 -46.07 13.13
CA SER A 178 25.43 -44.92 14.04
C SER A 178 26.81 -44.35 14.34
N SER A 179 27.87 -45.17 14.32
CA SER A 179 29.25 -44.66 14.45
C SER A 179 29.73 -43.91 13.20
N ARG A 180 29.18 -44.23 12.02
CA ARG A 180 29.51 -43.54 10.76
C ARG A 180 28.71 -42.26 10.56
N PHE A 181 27.48 -42.24 11.05
CA PHE A 181 26.55 -41.12 10.94
C PHE A 181 26.05 -40.74 12.34
N PRO A 182 26.84 -39.97 13.10
CA PRO A 182 26.36 -39.44 14.37
C PRO A 182 25.17 -38.49 14.13
N PRO A 183 24.20 -38.41 15.05
CA PRO A 183 23.12 -37.43 14.96
C PRO A 183 23.72 -36.02 14.93
N LEU A 184 23.19 -35.19 14.04
CA LEU A 184 23.53 -33.77 13.98
C LEU A 184 23.10 -33.13 15.31
N GLU A 185 24.03 -32.47 16.01
CA GLU A 185 23.73 -31.75 17.25
C GLU A 185 22.82 -30.55 16.94
N ASP A 186 21.78 -30.38 17.77
CA ASP A 186 20.87 -29.25 17.70
C ASP A 186 21.64 -27.94 17.98
N TYR A 187 21.67 -27.02 16.99
CA TYR A 187 22.18 -25.65 17.12
C TYR A 187 21.04 -24.64 17.21
#